data_AF-A0A5C5Q138-F1
#
_entry.id   AF-A0A5C5Q138-F1
#
_cell.length_a   1.000
_cell.length_b   1.000
_cell.length_c   1.000
_cell.angle_alpha   90.00
_cell.angle_beta   90.00
_cell.angle_gamma   90.00
#
_symmetry.space_group_name_H-M   'P 1'
#
loop_
_entity.id
_entity.type
_entity.pdbx_description
1 polymer ?
#
loop_
_entity_poly.entity_id
_entity_poly.type
_entity_poly.pdbx_seq_one_letter_code
_entity_poly.pdbx_strand_id
1 'polypeptide(L)'
;MHRRLVEVEQLLSGWCNTDYGRHWLKVARIPGQALRLLPGQLIPVVHLVALGSRPIFIVPQQPVRVGHRFVGARDFASGRPLAEGEIAIGPLIRLDIVSDEALISAAKELRLEAHVPGVKAPSIIFTIPAHYLLSPERWPDKAYALYQHIFGMGNSYPDDGFFYVGITKRRWQTRWAEHLRAVEKGSNLHFHQKFREEREAGRITYIHHKVMAITDDLDKLYNTEKFLIEGHWDDERRLNMIPGGKAGLRYLREHSILNDGVIATPDERDGVLDAWLTGHQGKSLPPITIADRWQDEAWAAAQICSRSDRLSILQITAIRDLATSHCPQEIAKRTGARVDQIQSIIAGNTYSRVKGVP
;
A
#
# COMPACT_ATOMS: atom_id res chain seq x y z
N MET A 1 5.31 -32.48 7.24
CA MET A 1 4.42 -31.49 7.89
C MET A 1 5.29 -30.53 8.68
N HIS A 2 5.18 -29.21 8.48
CA HIS A 2 6.07 -28.24 9.12
C HIS A 2 5.88 -28.26 10.64
N ARG A 3 6.97 -28.41 11.42
CA ARG A 3 6.92 -28.68 12.88
C ARG A 3 6.09 -27.67 13.69
N ARG A 4 5.96 -26.44 13.18
CA ARG A 4 5.24 -25.33 13.84
C ARG A 4 3.79 -25.12 13.35
N LEU A 5 3.34 -25.86 12.34
CA LEU A 5 1.96 -25.69 11.83
C LEU A 5 0.92 -26.05 12.90
N VAL A 6 1.12 -27.17 13.59
CA VAL A 6 0.23 -27.63 14.66
C VAL A 6 0.12 -26.60 15.79
N GLU A 7 1.25 -25.97 16.15
CA GLU A 7 1.30 -24.89 17.15
C GLU A 7 0.45 -23.68 16.71
N VAL A 8 0.57 -23.25 15.46
CA VAL A 8 -0.24 -22.15 14.90
C VAL A 8 -1.73 -22.51 14.90
N GLU A 9 -2.09 -23.72 14.47
CA GLU A 9 -3.49 -24.17 14.42
C GLU A 9 -4.13 -24.22 15.82
N GLN A 10 -3.38 -24.71 16.82
CA GLN A 10 -3.84 -24.74 18.21
C GLN A 10 -4.04 -23.33 18.78
N LEU A 11 -3.08 -22.42 18.56
CA LEU A 11 -3.18 -21.03 19.00
C LEU A 11 -4.36 -20.31 18.35
N LEU A 12 -4.52 -20.47 17.04
CA LEU A 12 -5.61 -19.84 16.29
C LEU A 12 -6.98 -20.38 16.75
N SER A 13 -7.09 -21.69 16.97
CA SER A 13 -8.31 -22.32 17.47
C SER A 13 -8.64 -21.84 18.88
N GLY A 14 -7.66 -21.78 19.78
CA GLY A 14 -7.83 -21.26 21.14
C GLY A 14 -8.25 -19.79 21.15
N TRP A 15 -7.61 -18.96 20.35
CA TRP A 15 -7.98 -17.54 20.23
C TRP A 15 -9.38 -17.34 19.64
N CYS A 16 -9.76 -18.14 18.64
CA CYS A 16 -11.10 -18.13 18.07
C CYS A 16 -12.21 -18.53 19.06
N ASN A 17 -11.86 -19.12 20.21
CA ASN A 17 -12.81 -19.44 21.28
C ASN A 17 -13.05 -18.26 22.24
N THR A 18 -12.33 -17.14 22.12
CA THR A 18 -12.62 -15.90 22.86
C THR A 18 -13.86 -15.18 22.29
N ASP A 19 -14.46 -14.24 23.03
CA ASP A 19 -15.63 -13.50 22.55
C ASP A 19 -15.36 -12.74 21.25
N TYR A 20 -14.25 -11.99 21.21
CA TYR A 20 -13.83 -11.28 20.00
C TYR A 20 -13.38 -12.25 18.90
N GLY A 21 -12.66 -13.32 19.23
CA GLY A 21 -12.23 -14.34 18.27
C GLY A 21 -13.42 -15.03 17.57
N ARG A 22 -14.50 -15.35 18.30
CA ARG A 22 -15.73 -15.90 17.72
C ARG A 22 -16.41 -14.91 16.80
N HIS A 23 -16.45 -13.62 17.17
CA HIS A 23 -17.00 -12.58 16.30
C HIS A 23 -16.16 -12.42 15.02
N TRP A 24 -14.85 -12.33 15.16
CA TRP A 24 -13.89 -12.26 14.06
C TRP A 24 -14.04 -13.45 13.10
N LEU A 25 -14.13 -14.68 13.63
CA LEU A 25 -14.19 -15.91 12.82
C LEU A 25 -15.44 -15.96 11.93
N LYS A 26 -16.57 -15.43 12.39
CA LYS A 26 -17.82 -15.34 11.59
C LYS A 26 -17.61 -14.52 10.31
N VAL A 27 -16.87 -13.42 10.42
CA VAL A 27 -16.58 -12.54 9.28
C VAL A 27 -15.41 -13.11 8.46
N ALA A 28 -14.39 -13.66 9.12
CA ALA A 28 -13.13 -14.09 8.51
C ALA A 28 -13.25 -15.24 7.51
N ARG A 29 -14.32 -16.03 7.57
CA ARG A 29 -14.58 -17.14 6.64
C ARG A 29 -15.25 -16.71 5.34
N ILE A 30 -15.83 -15.51 5.29
CA ILE A 30 -16.65 -15.07 4.17
C ILE A 30 -15.81 -14.13 3.28
N PRO A 31 -15.53 -14.50 2.01
CA PRO A 31 -14.78 -13.65 1.10
C PRO A 31 -15.43 -12.27 0.93
N GLY A 32 -14.60 -11.22 0.93
CA GLY A 32 -15.04 -9.84 0.71
C GLY A 32 -15.76 -9.18 1.90
N GLN A 33 -15.98 -9.87 3.02
CA GLN A 33 -16.52 -9.22 4.20
C GLN A 33 -15.46 -8.45 5.00
N ALA A 34 -15.92 -7.38 5.65
CA ALA A 34 -15.13 -6.51 6.48
C ALA A 34 -15.88 -6.16 7.76
N LEU A 35 -15.12 -5.91 8.83
CA LEU A 35 -15.64 -5.25 10.03
C LEU A 35 -15.56 -3.75 9.79
N ARG A 36 -16.64 -3.04 10.11
CA ARG A 36 -16.68 -1.59 10.09
C ARG A 36 -16.36 -1.09 11.49
N LEU A 37 -15.34 -0.24 11.61
CA LEU A 37 -14.68 0.07 12.87
C LEU A 37 -14.54 1.57 13.07
N LEU A 38 -14.82 2.02 14.29
CA LEU A 38 -14.55 3.36 14.79
C LEU A 38 -13.25 3.39 15.59
N PRO A 39 -12.65 4.58 15.82
CA PRO A 39 -11.52 4.73 16.74
C PRO A 39 -11.79 4.08 18.10
N GLY A 40 -10.78 3.39 18.64
CA GLY A 40 -10.88 2.63 19.89
C GLY A 40 -11.32 1.17 19.69
N GLN A 41 -11.95 0.81 18.57
CA GLN A 41 -12.34 -0.57 18.31
C GLN A 41 -11.16 -1.41 17.81
N LEU A 42 -11.19 -2.72 18.11
CA LEU A 42 -10.08 -3.62 17.82
C LEU A 42 -9.94 -3.90 16.32
N ILE A 43 -8.71 -3.75 15.82
CA ILE A 43 -8.33 -4.10 14.45
C ILE A 43 -8.43 -5.62 14.27
N PRO A 44 -9.06 -6.13 13.19
CA PRO A 44 -9.38 -7.54 13.02
C PRO A 44 -8.20 -8.31 12.41
N VAL A 45 -7.02 -8.16 13.02
CA VAL A 45 -5.80 -8.86 12.64
C VAL A 45 -5.45 -9.85 13.75
N VAL A 46 -5.41 -11.13 13.41
CA VAL A 46 -4.75 -12.13 14.27
C VAL A 46 -3.26 -12.06 14.00
N HIS A 47 -2.51 -11.53 14.97
CA HIS A 47 -1.06 -11.33 14.84
C HIS A 47 -0.30 -12.37 15.67
N LEU A 48 0.28 -13.34 14.98
CA LEU A 48 1.14 -14.39 15.54
C LEU A 48 2.59 -13.95 15.44
N VAL A 49 3.38 -14.16 16.50
CA VAL A 49 4.82 -13.85 16.53
C VAL A 49 5.61 -15.08 16.92
N ALA A 50 6.56 -15.46 16.07
CA ALA A 50 7.54 -16.50 16.28
C ALA A 50 8.90 -15.87 16.58
N LEU A 51 9.31 -15.87 17.85
CA LEU A 51 10.56 -15.26 18.33
C LEU A 51 11.65 -16.32 18.53
N GLY A 52 12.49 -16.54 17.52
CA GLY A 52 13.49 -17.59 17.49
C GLY A 52 12.87 -18.97 17.70
N SER A 53 13.43 -19.74 18.64
CA SER A 53 12.94 -21.08 19.02
C SER A 53 11.84 -21.07 20.09
N ARG A 54 11.40 -19.90 20.56
CA ARG A 54 10.35 -19.79 21.59
C ARG A 54 8.98 -20.17 21.04
N PRO A 55 8.03 -20.58 21.91
CA PRO A 55 6.64 -20.78 21.50
C PRO A 55 6.06 -19.54 20.81
N ILE A 56 5.25 -19.76 19.78
CA ILE A 56 4.48 -18.71 19.11
C ILE A 56 3.46 -18.17 20.11
N PHE A 57 3.22 -16.86 20.05
CA PHE A 57 2.15 -16.23 20.81
C PHE A 57 1.34 -15.30 19.91
N ILE A 58 0.11 -15.01 20.33
CA ILE A 58 -0.74 -14.03 19.67
C ILE A 58 -0.59 -12.69 20.39
N VAL A 59 -0.23 -11.65 19.64
CA VAL A 59 -0.13 -10.29 20.15
C VAL A 59 -1.52 -9.74 20.44
N PRO A 60 -1.72 -9.03 21.57
CA PRO A 60 -2.97 -8.34 21.84
C PRO A 60 -3.39 -7.42 20.68
N GLN A 61 -4.67 -7.48 20.31
CA GLN A 61 -5.21 -6.68 19.23
C GLN A 61 -5.03 -5.18 19.52
N GLN A 62 -4.57 -4.44 18.52
CA GLN A 62 -4.42 -3.00 18.60
C GLN A 62 -5.75 -2.32 18.28
N PRO A 63 -6.11 -1.23 18.98
CA PRO A 63 -7.28 -0.43 18.62
C PRO A 63 -7.01 0.43 17.38
N VAL A 64 -8.06 0.72 16.63
CA VAL A 64 -8.06 1.76 15.60
C VAL A 64 -7.74 3.10 16.27
N ARG A 65 -6.83 3.87 15.67
CA ARG A 65 -6.43 5.21 16.15
C ARG A 65 -7.04 6.27 15.23
N VAL A 66 -7.17 7.50 15.74
CA VAL A 66 -7.56 8.63 14.89
C VAL A 66 -6.51 8.80 13.78
N GLY A 67 -6.96 8.98 12.54
CA GLY A 67 -6.07 9.08 11.37
C GLY A 67 -5.49 7.74 10.88
N HIS A 68 -5.91 6.60 11.45
CA HIS A 68 -5.50 5.29 10.93
C HIS A 68 -6.02 5.13 9.50
N ARG A 69 -5.10 4.93 8.55
CA ARG A 69 -5.41 4.76 7.13
C ARG A 69 -5.49 3.28 6.80
N PHE A 70 -6.56 2.85 6.14
CA PHE A 70 -6.68 1.49 5.60
C PHE A 70 -7.18 1.55 4.18
N VAL A 71 -6.64 0.68 3.34
CA VAL A 71 -7.09 0.54 1.95
C VAL A 71 -8.06 -0.62 1.92
N GLY A 72 -9.33 -0.32 1.70
CA GLY A 72 -10.42 -1.30 1.73
C GLY A 72 -11.48 -0.96 0.68
N ALA A 73 -12.39 -1.92 0.47
CA ALA A 73 -13.54 -1.71 -0.41
C ALA A 73 -14.36 -0.51 0.06
N ARG A 74 -14.79 0.34 -0.88
CA ARG A 74 -15.75 1.42 -0.64
C ARG A 74 -17.20 0.96 -0.84
N ASP A 75 -17.37 -0.14 -1.58
CA ASP A 75 -18.65 -0.74 -1.89
C ASP A 75 -18.92 -1.93 -0.96
N PHE A 76 -19.96 -1.80 -0.13
CA PHE A 76 -20.33 -2.82 0.85
C PHE A 76 -21.61 -3.52 0.43
N ALA A 77 -21.69 -4.84 0.66
CA ALA A 77 -22.92 -5.62 0.46
C ALA A 77 -24.13 -5.06 1.24
N SER A 78 -23.86 -4.31 2.32
CA SER A 78 -24.89 -3.59 3.08
C SER A 78 -25.57 -2.43 2.34
N GLY A 79 -25.00 -1.96 1.23
CA GLY A 79 -25.46 -0.78 0.50
C GLY A 79 -25.28 0.55 1.25
N ARG A 80 -24.71 0.54 2.45
CA ARG A 80 -24.51 1.74 3.29
C ARG A 80 -23.09 2.27 3.17
N PRO A 81 -22.87 3.56 2.87
CA PRO A 81 -21.54 4.16 2.91
C PRO A 81 -20.97 4.13 4.33
N LEU A 82 -19.65 4.28 4.47
CA LEU A 82 -19.01 4.44 5.77
C LEU A 82 -19.49 5.72 6.45
N ALA A 83 -19.76 5.64 7.75
CA ALA A 83 -19.99 6.82 8.58
C ALA A 83 -18.70 7.62 8.75
N GLU A 84 -18.80 8.87 9.18
CA GLU A 84 -17.63 9.70 9.48
C GLU A 84 -16.75 9.04 10.55
N GLY A 85 -15.45 8.95 10.27
CA GLY A 85 -14.47 8.29 11.16
C GLY A 85 -14.53 6.76 11.15
N GLU A 86 -15.46 6.14 10.43
CA GLU A 86 -15.57 4.69 10.29
C GLU A 86 -14.60 4.19 9.20
N ILE A 87 -13.89 3.10 9.48
CA ILE A 87 -13.03 2.40 8.52
C ILE A 87 -13.47 0.96 8.37
N ALA A 88 -13.44 0.43 7.15
CA ALA A 88 -13.69 -0.99 6.91
C ALA A 88 -12.38 -1.77 6.82
N ILE A 89 -12.25 -2.79 7.67
CA ILE A 89 -11.08 -3.67 7.67
C ILE A 89 -11.53 -5.12 7.54
N GLY A 90 -11.05 -5.77 6.47
CA GLY A 90 -11.20 -7.21 6.28
C GLY A 90 -10.40 -7.99 7.32
N PRO A 91 -10.90 -9.14 7.82
CA PRO A 91 -10.14 -10.01 8.71
C PRO A 91 -8.81 -10.47 8.08
N LEU A 92 -7.71 -10.30 8.80
CA LEU A 92 -6.37 -10.68 8.36
C LEU A 92 -5.72 -11.67 9.33
N ILE A 93 -4.89 -12.56 8.81
CA ILE A 93 -3.93 -13.35 9.59
C ILE A 93 -2.53 -12.81 9.26
N ARG A 94 -1.77 -12.48 10.30
CA ARG A 94 -0.39 -12.01 10.23
C ARG A 94 0.51 -12.94 11.03
N LEU A 95 1.64 -13.33 10.45
CA LEU A 95 2.70 -14.09 11.10
C LEU A 95 4.01 -13.31 10.98
N ASP A 96 4.61 -12.94 12.10
CA ASP A 96 5.96 -12.38 12.17
C ASP A 96 6.95 -13.47 12.60
N ILE A 97 8.02 -13.64 11.85
CA ILE A 97 9.12 -14.57 12.12
C ILE A 97 10.38 -13.75 12.37
N VAL A 98 10.82 -13.75 13.63
CA VAL A 98 11.99 -13.01 14.09
C VAL A 98 13.07 -14.03 14.46
N SER A 99 14.15 -14.09 13.69
CA SER A 99 15.27 -15.02 13.92
C SER A 99 16.58 -14.35 14.31
N ASP A 100 16.70 -13.04 14.12
CA ASP A 100 17.92 -12.30 14.41
C ASP A 100 18.09 -12.00 15.90
N GLU A 101 19.26 -12.29 16.46
CA GLU A 101 19.54 -12.15 17.89
C GLU A 101 19.46 -10.69 18.38
N ALA A 102 19.77 -9.70 17.55
CA ALA A 102 19.66 -8.30 17.92
C ALA A 102 18.19 -7.91 18.11
N LEU A 103 17.32 -8.30 17.18
CA LEU A 103 15.86 -8.09 17.28
C LEU A 103 15.27 -8.87 18.46
N ILE A 104 15.70 -10.12 18.65
CA ILE A 104 15.24 -10.97 19.76
C ILE A 104 15.64 -10.36 21.10
N SER A 105 16.84 -9.82 21.23
CA SER A 105 17.33 -9.20 22.47
C SER A 105 16.62 -7.87 22.74
N ALA A 106 16.46 -7.01 21.73
CA ALA A 106 15.70 -5.77 21.85
C ALA A 106 14.25 -6.03 22.32
N ALA A 107 13.60 -7.06 21.77
CA ALA A 107 12.26 -7.46 22.18
C ALA A 107 12.19 -7.96 23.64
N LYS A 108 13.21 -8.70 24.12
CA LYS A 108 13.28 -9.16 25.53
C LYS A 108 13.41 -7.99 26.50
N GLU A 109 14.15 -6.97 26.11
CA GLU A 109 14.44 -5.79 26.94
C GLU A 109 13.37 -4.70 26.79
N LEU A 110 12.31 -4.96 26.00
CA LEU A 110 11.24 -4.00 25.70
C LEU A 110 11.79 -2.68 25.13
N ARG A 111 12.89 -2.73 24.39
CA ARG A 111 13.44 -1.55 23.71
C ARG A 111 12.59 -1.21 22.50
N LEU A 112 11.87 -0.10 22.59
CA LEU A 112 11.05 0.47 21.51
C LEU A 112 11.84 1.45 20.66
N GLU A 113 13.10 1.13 20.36
CA GLU A 113 13.98 2.01 19.61
C GLU A 113 13.59 2.01 18.11
N ALA A 114 13.65 3.18 17.48
CA ALA A 114 13.39 3.33 16.05
C ALA A 114 14.46 2.63 15.18
N HIS A 115 15.61 2.30 15.76
CA HIS A 115 16.69 1.58 15.09
C HIS A 115 17.29 0.56 16.05
N VAL A 116 17.34 -0.70 15.64
CA VAL A 116 18.03 -1.77 16.37
C VAL A 116 19.37 -1.98 15.70
N PRO A 117 20.51 -1.64 16.34
CA PRO A 117 21.82 -1.80 15.73
C PRO A 117 22.19 -3.27 15.61
N GLY A 118 22.96 -3.62 14.58
CA GLY A 118 23.54 -4.96 14.42
C GLY A 118 22.60 -6.03 13.89
N VAL A 119 21.42 -5.66 13.38
CA VAL A 119 20.50 -6.59 12.68
C VAL A 119 21.17 -7.13 11.43
N LYS A 120 21.34 -8.46 11.35
CA LYS A 120 21.94 -9.16 10.21
C LYS A 120 20.88 -9.76 9.29
N ALA A 121 19.76 -10.19 9.87
CA ALA A 121 18.61 -10.71 9.15
C ALA A 121 17.35 -9.93 9.56
N PRO A 122 16.62 -9.33 8.61
CA PRO A 122 15.36 -8.68 8.92
C PRO A 122 14.32 -9.71 9.38
N SER A 123 13.37 -9.29 10.21
CA SER A 123 12.19 -10.11 10.50
C SER A 123 11.36 -10.31 9.23
N ILE A 124 10.74 -11.49 9.11
CA ILE A 124 9.89 -11.83 7.97
C ILE A 124 8.45 -11.84 8.42
N ILE A 125 7.66 -10.94 7.86
CA ILE A 125 6.24 -10.78 8.16
C ILE A 125 5.46 -11.31 6.96
N PHE A 126 4.45 -12.12 7.22
CA PHE A 126 3.49 -12.56 6.22
C PHE A 126 2.08 -12.13 6.65
N THR A 127 1.34 -11.46 5.77
CA THR A 127 -0.07 -11.10 6.00
C THR A 127 -0.92 -11.55 4.84
N ILE A 128 -2.10 -12.10 5.13
CA ILE A 128 -3.09 -12.52 4.13
C ILE A 128 -4.52 -12.33 4.66
N PRO A 129 -5.51 -11.99 3.80
CA PRO A 129 -6.92 -12.12 4.15
C PRO A 129 -7.26 -13.51 4.68
N ALA A 130 -7.88 -13.54 5.85
CA ALA A 130 -8.07 -14.76 6.61
C ALA A 130 -8.86 -15.84 5.84
N HIS A 131 -9.83 -15.43 5.02
CA HIS A 131 -10.64 -16.35 4.23
C HIS A 131 -9.81 -17.22 3.27
N TYR A 132 -8.67 -16.74 2.77
CA TYR A 132 -7.80 -17.55 1.91
C TYR A 132 -7.13 -18.71 2.65
N LEU A 133 -7.05 -18.67 3.98
CA LEU A 133 -6.53 -19.77 4.79
C LEU A 133 -7.66 -20.58 5.45
N LEU A 134 -8.74 -19.92 5.86
CA LEU A 134 -9.82 -20.53 6.63
C LEU A 134 -10.92 -21.17 5.77
N SER A 135 -11.12 -20.67 4.55
CA SER A 135 -12.16 -21.10 3.63
C SER A 135 -11.70 -20.90 2.19
N PRO A 136 -10.60 -21.56 1.78
CA PRO A 136 -10.01 -21.35 0.47
C PRO A 136 -10.97 -21.81 -0.64
N GLU A 137 -11.43 -20.87 -1.47
CA GLU A 137 -12.15 -21.19 -2.71
C GLU A 137 -11.19 -21.56 -3.85
N ARG A 138 -9.92 -21.14 -3.74
CA ARG A 138 -8.90 -21.29 -4.77
C ARG A 138 -7.56 -21.68 -4.16
N TRP A 139 -6.75 -22.36 -4.97
CA TRP A 139 -5.40 -22.76 -4.58
C TRP A 139 -4.35 -21.83 -5.23
N PRO A 140 -3.37 -21.32 -4.48
CA PRO A 140 -2.35 -20.38 -4.98
C PRO A 140 -1.59 -20.87 -6.22
N ASP A 141 -1.44 -22.18 -6.39
CA ASP A 141 -0.68 -22.77 -7.50
C ASP A 141 -1.42 -22.74 -8.85
N LYS A 142 -2.71 -22.36 -8.85
CA LYS A 142 -3.56 -22.31 -10.05
C LYS A 142 -4.21 -20.95 -10.26
N ALA A 143 -3.87 -19.97 -9.43
CA ALA A 143 -4.47 -18.65 -9.43
C ALA A 143 -3.37 -17.59 -9.50
N TYR A 144 -3.75 -16.39 -9.90
CA TYR A 144 -2.90 -15.23 -9.77
C TYR A 144 -3.01 -14.67 -8.36
N ALA A 145 -1.88 -14.23 -7.81
CA ALA A 145 -1.79 -13.54 -6.54
C ALA A 145 -1.38 -12.09 -6.75
N LEU A 146 -2.16 -11.18 -6.18
CA LEU A 146 -1.79 -9.78 -5.98
C LEU A 146 -1.12 -9.67 -4.62
N TYR A 147 0.11 -9.17 -4.61
CA TYR A 147 0.92 -9.08 -3.41
C TYR A 147 1.56 -7.69 -3.29
N GLN A 148 1.98 -7.40 -2.07
CA GLN A 148 2.78 -6.24 -1.72
C GLN A 148 4.01 -6.72 -0.95
N HIS A 149 5.17 -6.19 -1.29
CA HIS A 149 6.39 -6.30 -0.51
C HIS A 149 6.65 -4.95 0.15
N ILE A 150 6.75 -4.94 1.48
CA ILE A 150 7.04 -3.73 2.26
C ILE A 150 8.34 -3.98 3.03
N PHE A 151 9.24 -3.01 3.08
CA PHE A 151 10.47 -3.13 3.86
C PHE A 151 10.83 -1.77 4.48
N GLY A 152 11.54 -1.82 5.60
CA GLY A 152 11.97 -0.63 6.32
C GLY A 152 12.47 -0.96 7.72
N MET A 153 12.34 -0.01 8.64
CA MET A 153 12.77 -0.16 10.01
C MET A 153 11.92 0.63 11.02
N GLY A 154 11.96 0.18 12.28
CA GLY A 154 11.40 0.89 13.42
C GLY A 154 9.98 1.39 13.20
N ASN A 155 9.82 2.71 13.16
CA ASN A 155 8.52 3.38 13.08
C ASN A 155 7.74 3.11 11.79
N SER A 156 8.37 2.59 10.74
CA SER A 156 7.67 2.19 9.52
C SER A 156 7.02 0.81 9.64
N TYR A 157 7.33 0.05 10.70
CA TYR A 157 6.82 -1.29 10.90
C TYR A 157 5.30 -1.28 11.17
N PRO A 158 4.52 -2.23 10.60
CA PRO A 158 4.89 -3.17 9.54
C PRO A 158 4.41 -2.72 8.15
N ASP A 159 3.56 -1.70 8.09
CA ASP A 159 2.80 -1.33 6.90
C ASP A 159 3.25 0.02 6.29
N ASP A 160 4.11 0.78 6.97
CA ASP A 160 4.48 2.16 6.61
C ASP A 160 5.86 2.31 5.93
N GLY A 161 6.51 1.18 5.61
CA GLY A 161 7.81 1.16 4.91
C GLY A 161 7.71 1.44 3.41
N PHE A 162 8.84 1.35 2.72
CA PHE A 162 8.87 1.35 1.27
C PHE A 162 8.14 0.12 0.74
N PHE A 163 7.37 0.27 -0.33
CA PHE A 163 6.56 -0.83 -0.83
C PHE A 163 6.52 -0.96 -2.35
N TYR A 164 6.38 -2.21 -2.79
CA TYR A 164 6.16 -2.60 -4.17
C TYR A 164 4.90 -3.48 -4.26
N VAL A 165 4.04 -3.20 -5.22
CA VAL A 165 2.84 -4.01 -5.52
C VAL A 165 3.06 -4.76 -6.83
N GLY A 166 2.71 -6.04 -6.86
CA GLY A 166 2.82 -6.85 -8.07
C GLY A 166 1.73 -7.91 -8.18
N ILE A 167 1.52 -8.38 -9.40
CA ILE A 167 0.73 -9.57 -9.70
C ILE A 167 1.68 -10.68 -10.13
N THR A 168 1.39 -11.91 -9.72
CA THR A 168 2.12 -13.08 -10.20
C THR A 168 1.22 -14.29 -10.39
N LYS A 169 1.56 -15.16 -11.34
CA LYS A 169 0.98 -16.51 -11.44
C LYS A 169 1.83 -17.56 -10.69
N ARG A 170 3.03 -17.18 -10.26
CA ARG A 170 3.92 -18.02 -9.45
C ARG A 170 3.52 -17.91 -7.98
N ARG A 171 4.10 -18.76 -7.13
CA ARG A 171 4.06 -18.56 -5.69
C ARG A 171 4.77 -17.25 -5.34
N TRP A 172 4.22 -16.48 -4.39
CA TRP A 172 4.82 -15.21 -3.96
C TRP A 172 6.25 -15.39 -3.43
N GLN A 173 6.57 -16.53 -2.81
CA GLN A 173 7.92 -16.86 -2.35
C GLN A 173 8.89 -17.00 -3.53
N THR A 174 8.43 -17.61 -4.62
CA THR A 174 9.23 -17.75 -5.84
C THR A 174 9.52 -16.37 -6.44
N ARG A 175 8.50 -15.50 -6.52
CA ARG A 175 8.68 -14.11 -6.97
C ARG A 175 9.62 -13.32 -6.09
N TRP A 176 9.50 -13.46 -4.78
CA TRP A 176 10.40 -12.81 -3.85
C TRP A 176 11.86 -13.25 -4.06
N ALA A 177 12.10 -14.55 -4.24
CA ALA A 177 13.43 -15.07 -4.55
C ALA A 177 13.97 -14.54 -5.89
N GLU A 178 13.11 -14.37 -6.89
CA GLU A 178 13.49 -13.74 -8.17
C GLU A 178 13.87 -12.26 -7.99
N HIS A 179 13.11 -11.49 -7.22
CA HIS A 179 13.43 -10.11 -6.87
C HIS A 179 14.78 -10.01 -6.16
N LEU A 180 15.03 -10.87 -5.16
CA LEU A 180 16.32 -10.91 -4.47
C LEU A 180 17.48 -11.24 -5.41
N ARG A 181 17.31 -12.20 -6.33
CA ARG A 181 18.34 -12.48 -7.35
C ARG A 181 18.58 -11.29 -8.27
N ALA A 182 17.54 -10.56 -8.66
CA ALA A 182 17.66 -9.37 -9.51
C ALA A 182 18.34 -8.20 -8.76
N VAL A 183 18.05 -8.05 -7.47
CA VAL A 183 18.75 -7.16 -6.54
C VAL A 183 20.25 -7.45 -6.57
N GLU A 184 20.68 -8.71 -6.35
CA GLU A 184 22.11 -9.06 -6.36
C GLU A 184 22.78 -8.88 -7.72
N LYS A 185 22.04 -9.07 -8.81
CA LYS A 185 22.55 -8.90 -10.18
C LYS A 185 22.64 -7.43 -10.62
N GLY A 186 22.28 -6.48 -9.76
CA GLY A 186 22.40 -5.06 -10.09
C GLY A 186 21.26 -4.52 -10.96
N SER A 187 20.06 -5.13 -10.92
CA SER A 187 18.91 -4.63 -11.68
C SER A 187 18.64 -3.13 -11.44
N ASN A 188 18.16 -2.47 -12.50
CA ASN A 188 17.92 -1.04 -12.59
C ASN A 188 16.48 -0.64 -12.20
N LEU A 189 15.65 -1.60 -11.80
CA LEU A 189 14.31 -1.28 -11.29
C LEU A 189 14.41 -0.54 -9.94
N HIS A 190 13.58 0.49 -9.78
CA HIS A 190 13.58 1.35 -8.59
C HIS A 190 13.39 0.56 -7.29
N PHE A 191 12.52 -0.46 -7.31
CA PHE A 191 12.38 -1.41 -6.20
C PHE A 191 13.69 -2.09 -5.81
N HIS A 192 14.43 -2.60 -6.80
CA HIS A 192 15.68 -3.33 -6.57
C HIS A 192 16.81 -2.40 -6.12
N GLN A 193 16.90 -1.21 -6.72
CA GLN A 193 17.86 -0.17 -6.33
C GLN A 193 17.62 0.25 -4.88
N LYS A 194 16.39 0.64 -4.54
CA LYS A 194 16.05 1.10 -3.20
C LYS A 194 16.26 0.01 -2.15
N PHE A 195 15.91 -1.24 -2.47
CA PHE A 195 16.17 -2.36 -1.57
C PHE A 195 17.66 -2.57 -1.31
N ARG A 196 18.53 -2.48 -2.33
CA ARG A 196 19.99 -2.55 -2.13
C ARG A 196 20.49 -1.42 -1.24
N GLU A 197 20.12 -0.17 -1.55
CA GLU A 197 20.55 1.03 -0.82
C GLU A 197 20.20 0.93 0.68
N GLU A 198 18.94 0.57 0.99
CA GLU A 198 18.49 0.46 2.38
C GLU A 198 19.14 -0.73 3.08
N ARG A 199 19.41 -1.84 2.36
CA ARG A 199 20.10 -3.01 2.91
C ARG A 199 21.57 -2.70 3.23
N GLU A 200 22.29 -2.08 2.31
CA GLU A 200 23.70 -1.68 2.48
C GLU A 200 23.86 -0.67 3.61
N ALA A 201 22.86 0.19 3.81
CA ALA A 201 22.83 1.13 4.93
C ALA A 201 22.37 0.53 6.26
N GLY A 202 22.04 -0.76 6.32
CA GLY A 202 21.55 -1.41 7.55
C GLY A 202 20.18 -0.89 8.03
N ARG A 203 19.35 -0.38 7.12
CA ARG A 203 18.05 0.24 7.40
C ARG A 203 16.84 -0.67 7.11
N ILE A 204 17.09 -1.96 6.89
CA ILE A 204 16.04 -2.98 6.73
C ILE A 204 16.06 -3.89 7.95
N THR A 205 15.12 -3.67 8.88
CA THR A 205 14.93 -4.54 10.05
C THR A 205 13.73 -5.48 9.90
N TYR A 206 12.86 -5.24 8.91
CA TYR A 206 11.78 -6.16 8.56
C TYR A 206 11.50 -6.17 7.06
N ILE A 207 10.93 -7.29 6.60
CA ILE A 207 10.37 -7.47 5.27
C ILE A 207 8.98 -8.07 5.43
N HIS A 208 7.98 -7.41 4.88
CA HIS A 208 6.59 -7.79 4.98
C HIS A 208 6.04 -8.17 3.62
N HIS A 209 5.67 -9.44 3.49
CA HIS A 209 4.99 -10.02 2.34
C HIS A 209 3.49 -10.07 2.62
N LYS A 210 2.75 -9.20 1.95
CA LYS A 210 1.30 -9.09 2.12
C LYS A 210 0.60 -9.59 0.86
N VAL A 211 -0.12 -10.71 0.96
CA VAL A 211 -1.02 -11.15 -0.10
C VAL A 211 -2.33 -10.38 0.06
N MET A 212 -2.76 -9.70 -0.99
CA MET A 212 -3.94 -8.83 -0.96
C MET A 212 -5.14 -9.48 -1.64
N ALA A 213 -4.92 -10.21 -2.74
CA ALA A 213 -5.97 -10.94 -3.45
C ALA A 213 -5.42 -12.18 -4.16
N ILE A 214 -6.27 -13.18 -4.32
CA ILE A 214 -6.04 -14.39 -5.12
C ILE A 214 -7.26 -14.62 -6.01
N THR A 215 -7.06 -14.72 -7.33
CA THR A 215 -8.14 -14.98 -8.29
C THR A 215 -7.60 -15.57 -9.60
N ASP A 216 -8.46 -16.27 -10.31
CA ASP A 216 -8.26 -16.79 -11.68
C ASP A 216 -8.58 -15.74 -12.75
N ASP A 217 -9.47 -14.80 -12.42
CA ASP A 217 -9.81 -13.66 -13.27
C ASP A 217 -8.71 -12.59 -13.24
N LEU A 218 -7.91 -12.56 -14.31
CA LEU A 218 -6.82 -11.62 -14.52
C LEU A 218 -7.32 -10.17 -14.69
N ASP A 219 -8.51 -9.97 -15.25
CA ASP A 219 -9.08 -8.63 -15.45
C ASP A 219 -9.54 -8.03 -14.13
N LYS A 220 -10.13 -8.84 -13.25
CA LYS A 220 -10.44 -8.43 -11.87
C LYS A 220 -9.19 -8.02 -11.09
N LEU A 221 -8.06 -8.72 -11.29
CA LEU A 221 -6.79 -8.32 -10.67
C LEU A 221 -6.23 -7.04 -11.24
N TYR A 222 -6.26 -6.86 -12.55
CA TYR A 222 -5.77 -5.64 -13.16
C TYR A 222 -6.55 -4.42 -12.68
N ASN A 223 -7.86 -4.53 -12.51
CA ASN A 223 -8.67 -3.47 -11.93
C ASN A 223 -8.33 -3.23 -10.44
N THR A 224 -8.06 -4.30 -9.68
CA THR A 224 -7.68 -4.20 -8.26
C THR A 224 -6.29 -3.59 -8.08
N GLU A 225 -5.28 -4.05 -8.84
CA GLU A 225 -3.91 -3.52 -8.83
C GLU A 225 -3.92 -2.05 -9.26
N LYS A 226 -4.68 -1.70 -10.29
CA LYS A 226 -4.87 -0.32 -10.74
C LYS A 226 -5.43 0.55 -9.61
N PHE A 227 -6.53 0.14 -8.97
CA PHE A 227 -7.13 0.89 -7.87
C PHE A 227 -6.15 1.13 -6.71
N LEU A 228 -5.38 0.10 -6.34
CA LEU A 228 -4.38 0.22 -5.26
C LEU A 228 -3.22 1.14 -5.67
N ILE A 229 -2.66 0.97 -6.86
CA ILE A 229 -1.51 1.77 -7.31
C ILE A 229 -1.90 3.22 -7.57
N GLU A 230 -3.08 3.48 -8.13
CA GLU A 230 -3.61 4.83 -8.34
C GLU A 230 -3.89 5.53 -7.00
N GLY A 231 -4.50 4.84 -6.04
CA GLY A 231 -4.74 5.38 -4.70
C GLY A 231 -3.46 5.71 -3.91
N HIS A 232 -2.32 5.18 -4.34
CA HIS A 232 -1.00 5.41 -3.76
C HIS A 232 0.00 6.06 -4.74
N TRP A 233 -0.49 6.66 -5.83
CA TRP A 233 0.42 7.14 -6.87
C TRP A 233 1.37 8.24 -6.37
N ASP A 234 0.86 9.10 -5.49
CA ASP A 234 1.60 10.21 -4.88
C ASP A 234 2.29 9.81 -3.56
N ASP A 235 2.26 8.53 -3.19
CA ASP A 235 2.99 8.02 -2.03
C ASP A 235 4.47 7.84 -2.39
N GLU A 236 5.34 8.70 -1.85
CA GLU A 236 6.79 8.67 -2.08
C GLU A 236 7.45 7.34 -1.70
N ARG A 237 6.78 6.51 -0.89
CA ARG A 237 7.28 5.20 -0.46
C ARG A 237 7.07 4.11 -1.52
N ARG A 238 6.25 4.37 -2.54
CA ARG A 238 5.88 3.40 -3.57
C ARG A 238 6.98 3.25 -4.61
N LEU A 239 7.41 2.00 -4.83
CA LEU A 239 8.54 1.66 -5.69
C LEU A 239 8.16 1.13 -7.08
N ASN A 240 6.85 1.10 -7.40
CA ASN A 240 6.36 0.82 -8.75
C ASN A 240 6.75 1.96 -9.71
N MET A 241 7.38 1.63 -10.84
CA MET A 241 7.81 2.62 -11.84
C MET A 241 6.76 2.92 -12.90
N ILE A 242 5.81 1.99 -13.11
CA ILE A 242 4.75 2.08 -14.11
C ILE A 242 3.41 1.70 -13.48
N PRO A 243 2.28 2.09 -14.11
CA PRO A 243 0.96 1.66 -13.66
C PRO A 243 0.80 0.14 -13.64
N GLY A 244 -0.12 -0.31 -12.77
CA GLY A 244 -0.53 -1.70 -12.71
C GLY A 244 -1.30 -2.16 -13.94
N GLY A 245 -1.38 -3.48 -14.11
CA GLY A 245 -2.24 -4.19 -15.04
C GLY A 245 -2.24 -3.73 -16.48
N LYS A 246 -3.43 -3.66 -17.08
CA LYS A 246 -3.62 -3.24 -18.49
C LYS A 246 -3.06 -1.85 -18.78
N ALA A 247 -3.09 -0.93 -17.81
CA ALA A 247 -2.53 0.41 -17.97
C ALA A 247 -1.01 0.38 -18.10
N GLY A 248 -0.32 -0.47 -17.32
CA GLY A 248 1.11 -0.71 -17.47
C GLY A 248 1.48 -1.32 -18.82
N LEU A 249 0.74 -2.33 -19.28
CA LEU A 249 0.98 -2.94 -20.59
C LEU A 249 0.74 -1.95 -21.75
N ARG A 250 -0.30 -1.12 -21.64
CA ARG A 250 -0.57 -0.05 -22.60
C ARG A 250 0.57 0.97 -22.65
N TYR A 251 1.02 1.45 -21.48
CA TYR A 251 2.17 2.35 -21.35
C TYR A 251 3.42 1.79 -22.04
N LEU A 252 3.72 0.50 -21.84
CA LEU A 252 4.89 -0.12 -22.47
C LEU A 252 4.79 -0.14 -24.01
N ARG A 253 3.59 -0.34 -24.57
CA ARG A 253 3.36 -0.36 -26.03
C ARG A 253 3.39 1.03 -26.65
N GLU A 254 2.68 1.98 -26.04
CA GLU A 254 2.62 3.38 -26.48
C GLU A 254 4.02 4.01 -26.56
N HIS A 255 4.93 3.54 -25.69
CA HIS A 255 6.29 4.08 -25.58
C HIS A 255 7.33 3.19 -26.28
N SER A 256 6.88 2.21 -27.08
CA SER A 256 7.73 1.27 -27.81
C SER A 256 8.76 0.54 -26.94
N ILE A 257 8.46 0.37 -25.64
CA ILE A 257 9.25 -0.46 -24.72
C ILE A 257 8.90 -1.94 -24.93
N LEU A 258 7.64 -2.22 -25.26
CA LEU A 258 7.16 -3.51 -25.69
C LEU A 258 6.66 -3.39 -27.14
N ASN A 259 7.14 -4.26 -28.03
CA ASN A 259 6.69 -4.27 -29.42
C ASN A 259 5.19 -4.58 -29.55
N ASP A 260 4.55 -3.99 -30.56
CA ASP A 260 3.17 -4.29 -30.91
C ASP A 260 3.01 -5.79 -31.24
N GLY A 261 1.98 -6.41 -30.67
CA GLY A 261 1.69 -7.85 -30.83
C GLY A 261 2.35 -8.78 -29.82
N VAL A 262 3.31 -8.32 -29.00
CA VAL A 262 3.87 -9.16 -27.92
C VAL A 262 2.89 -9.22 -26.75
N ILE A 263 2.53 -10.44 -26.34
CA ILE A 263 1.74 -10.71 -25.15
C ILE A 263 2.71 -10.95 -24.00
N ALA A 264 2.98 -9.91 -23.21
CA ALA A 264 3.73 -10.04 -21.96
C ALA A 264 2.78 -10.40 -20.81
N THR A 265 3.13 -11.44 -20.05
CA THR A 265 2.45 -11.79 -18.80
C THR A 265 2.85 -10.81 -17.68
N PRO A 266 2.08 -10.72 -16.58
CA PRO A 266 2.48 -9.91 -15.42
C PRO A 266 3.88 -10.24 -14.89
N ASP A 267 4.26 -11.53 -14.93
CA ASP A 267 5.55 -12.02 -14.46
C ASP A 267 6.73 -11.63 -15.37
N GLU A 268 6.47 -11.30 -16.64
CA GLU A 268 7.48 -10.90 -17.63
C GLU A 268 7.67 -9.38 -17.69
N ARG A 269 6.69 -8.60 -17.21
CA ARG A 269 6.66 -7.13 -17.26
C ARG A 269 7.92 -6.50 -16.68
N ASP A 270 8.33 -6.96 -15.49
CA ASP A 270 9.50 -6.43 -14.79
C ASP A 270 10.80 -6.71 -15.57
N GLY A 271 10.89 -7.88 -16.23
CA GLY A 271 12.05 -8.24 -17.04
C GLY A 271 12.16 -7.42 -18.32
N VAL A 272 11.03 -7.13 -18.98
CA VAL A 272 10.99 -6.24 -20.15
C VAL A 272 11.46 -4.84 -19.77
N LEU A 273 10.98 -4.32 -18.64
CA LEU A 273 11.34 -2.99 -18.16
C LEU A 273 12.83 -2.89 -17.78
N ASP A 274 13.35 -3.89 -17.06
CA ASP A 274 14.77 -3.93 -16.66
C ASP A 274 15.70 -4.05 -17.87
N ALA A 275 15.35 -4.87 -18.87
CA ALA A 275 16.09 -5.00 -20.12
C ALA A 275 16.13 -3.66 -20.89
N TRP A 276 15.00 -2.96 -20.96
CA TRP A 276 14.94 -1.65 -21.62
C TRP A 276 15.82 -0.61 -20.90
N LEU A 277 15.72 -0.53 -19.57
CA LEU A 277 16.54 0.39 -18.76
C LEU A 277 18.04 0.11 -18.93
N THR A 278 18.41 -1.17 -18.99
CA THR A 278 19.80 -1.59 -19.19
C THR A 278 20.31 -1.22 -20.58
N GLY A 279 19.48 -1.37 -21.62
CA GLY A 279 19.83 -0.98 -22.99
C GLY A 279 19.83 0.54 -23.25
N HIS A 280 19.22 1.32 -22.36
CA HIS A 280 19.03 2.77 -22.51
C HIS A 280 19.64 3.56 -21.33
N GLN A 281 20.86 3.20 -20.91
CA GLN A 281 21.55 3.87 -19.80
C GLN A 281 21.57 5.40 -19.98
N GLY A 282 21.17 6.12 -18.93
CA GLY A 282 21.08 7.59 -18.93
C GLY A 282 19.76 8.17 -19.45
N LYS A 283 18.83 7.36 -19.96
CA LYS A 283 17.46 7.80 -20.28
C LYS A 283 16.52 7.49 -19.12
N SER A 284 15.70 8.46 -18.74
CA SER A 284 14.56 8.21 -17.86
C SER A 284 13.45 7.49 -18.62
N LEU A 285 12.62 6.71 -17.91
CA LEU A 285 11.36 6.23 -18.48
C LEU A 285 10.57 7.42 -19.04
N PRO A 286 9.95 7.29 -20.22
CA PRO A 286 9.21 8.41 -20.75
C PRO A 286 8.04 8.72 -19.79
N PRO A 287 7.73 10.00 -19.56
CA PRO A 287 6.70 10.37 -18.61
C PRO A 287 5.39 9.67 -18.97
N ILE A 288 4.67 9.19 -17.96
CA ILE A 288 3.30 8.69 -18.13
C ILE A 288 2.50 9.88 -18.67
N THR A 289 1.92 9.73 -19.85
CA THR A 289 1.45 10.85 -20.68
C THR A 289 0.55 11.79 -19.88
N ILE A 290 0.99 13.05 -19.81
CA ILE A 290 0.38 14.16 -19.08
C ILE A 290 -1.09 14.39 -19.50
N ALA A 291 -1.45 14.04 -20.74
CA ALA A 291 -2.79 14.19 -21.29
C ALA A 291 -3.87 13.37 -20.55
N ASP A 292 -3.57 12.14 -20.16
CA ASP A 292 -4.50 11.29 -19.40
C ASP A 292 -4.67 11.79 -17.95
N ARG A 293 -3.63 12.44 -17.41
CA ARG A 293 -3.63 13.00 -16.04
C ARG A 293 -4.34 14.35 -15.93
N TRP A 294 -4.37 15.16 -16.99
CA TRP A 294 -5.13 16.42 -17.03
C TRP A 294 -6.66 16.22 -17.06
N GLN A 295 -7.13 14.99 -17.27
CA GLN A 295 -8.54 14.62 -17.14
C GLN A 295 -8.92 14.30 -15.69
N ASP A 296 -7.95 14.06 -14.81
CA ASP A 296 -8.16 13.94 -13.37
C ASP A 296 -8.17 15.34 -12.75
N GLU A 297 -9.36 15.80 -12.34
CA GLU A 297 -9.54 17.13 -11.74
C GLU A 297 -8.78 17.29 -10.42
N ALA A 298 -8.59 16.21 -9.64
CA ALA A 298 -7.83 16.28 -8.38
C ALA A 298 -6.33 16.41 -8.66
N TRP A 299 -5.82 15.66 -9.64
CA TRP A 299 -4.44 15.79 -10.08
C TRP A 299 -4.16 17.16 -10.72
N ALA A 300 -5.05 17.63 -11.59
CA ALA A 300 -4.96 18.96 -12.20
C ALA A 300 -4.96 20.05 -11.12
N ALA A 301 -5.85 19.96 -10.14
CA ALA A 301 -5.90 20.89 -9.01
C ALA A 301 -4.60 20.86 -8.19
N ALA A 302 -4.06 19.68 -7.88
CA ALA A 302 -2.81 19.54 -7.15
C ALA A 302 -1.61 20.14 -7.92
N GLN A 303 -1.54 19.94 -9.24
CA GLN A 303 -0.49 20.53 -10.08
C GLN A 303 -0.63 22.04 -10.25
N ILE A 304 -1.86 22.57 -10.36
CA ILE A 304 -2.11 24.02 -10.41
C ILE A 304 -1.68 24.70 -9.10
N CYS A 305 -1.76 23.98 -7.97
CA CYS A 305 -1.47 24.48 -6.62
C CYS A 305 -0.08 24.07 -6.09
N SER A 306 0.78 23.42 -6.88
CA SER A 306 2.01 22.78 -6.41
C SER A 306 3.19 23.73 -6.19
N ARG A 307 3.17 24.92 -6.80
CA ARG A 307 4.26 25.89 -6.65
C ARG A 307 4.09 26.73 -5.40
N SER A 308 5.19 27.06 -4.74
CA SER A 308 5.23 27.85 -3.49
C SER A 308 4.67 29.27 -3.63
N ASP A 309 4.56 29.80 -4.86
CA ASP A 309 3.95 31.10 -5.17
C ASP A 309 2.44 31.01 -5.46
N ARG A 310 1.84 29.82 -5.38
CA ARG A 310 0.42 29.56 -5.68
C ARG A 310 -0.36 29.26 -4.41
N LEU A 311 -1.66 29.61 -4.44
CA LEU A 311 -2.57 29.29 -3.36
C LEU A 311 -2.86 27.79 -3.32
N SER A 312 -2.90 27.22 -2.12
CA SER A 312 -3.27 25.81 -1.92
C SER A 312 -4.75 25.58 -2.21
N ILE A 313 -5.11 24.31 -2.46
CA ILE A 313 -6.51 23.90 -2.65
C ILE A 313 -7.37 24.35 -1.46
N LEU A 314 -6.88 24.15 -0.23
CA LEU A 314 -7.58 24.57 1.00
C LEU A 314 -7.81 26.08 1.04
N GLN A 315 -6.83 26.89 0.65
CA GLN A 315 -6.99 28.34 0.59
C GLN A 315 -8.00 28.74 -0.49
N ILE A 316 -7.97 28.12 -1.67
CA ILE A 316 -8.89 28.45 -2.77
C ILE A 316 -10.33 28.08 -2.39
N THR A 317 -10.54 26.93 -1.76
CA THR A 317 -11.86 26.52 -1.25
C THR A 317 -12.34 27.49 -0.18
N ALA A 318 -11.50 27.79 0.82
CA ALA A 318 -11.85 28.75 1.87
C ALA A 318 -12.16 30.16 1.33
N ILE A 319 -11.44 30.62 0.31
CA ILE A 319 -11.71 31.91 -0.36
C ILE A 319 -13.11 31.90 -0.98
N ARG A 320 -13.50 30.83 -1.66
CA ARG A 320 -14.81 30.74 -2.32
C ARG A 320 -15.95 30.63 -1.33
N ASP A 321 -15.76 29.87 -0.26
CA ASP A 321 -16.76 29.74 0.80
C ASP A 321 -16.98 31.09 1.50
N LEU A 322 -15.90 31.80 1.82
CA LEU A 322 -15.96 33.12 2.47
C LEU A 322 -16.47 34.23 1.54
N ALA A 323 -16.26 34.12 0.23
CA ALA A 323 -16.74 35.10 -0.76
C ALA A 323 -18.26 35.23 -0.82
N THR A 324 -19.00 34.27 -0.27
CA THR A 324 -20.47 34.35 -0.13
C THR A 324 -20.93 35.39 0.89
N SER A 325 -20.07 35.77 1.85
CA SER A 325 -20.48 36.52 3.05
C SER A 325 -19.49 37.59 3.52
N HIS A 326 -18.30 37.69 2.94
CA HIS A 326 -17.23 38.58 3.39
C HIS A 326 -16.59 39.36 2.23
N CYS A 327 -16.05 40.55 2.52
CA CYS A 327 -15.35 41.34 1.51
C CYS A 327 -13.92 40.81 1.27
N PRO A 328 -13.30 41.03 0.08
CA PRO A 328 -11.96 40.53 -0.24
C PRO A 328 -10.87 40.89 0.79
N GLN A 329 -10.98 42.05 1.45
CA GLN A 329 -10.05 42.52 2.46
C GLN A 329 -10.13 41.68 3.75
N GLU A 330 -11.32 41.21 4.12
CA GLU A 330 -11.51 40.32 5.28
C GLU A 330 -11.09 38.89 4.97
N ILE A 331 -11.34 38.42 3.74
CA ILE A 331 -10.90 37.10 3.27
C ILE A 331 -9.36 37.02 3.25
N ALA A 332 -8.67 38.09 2.84
CA ALA A 332 -7.21 38.16 2.84
C ALA A 332 -6.62 37.97 4.24
N LYS A 333 -7.21 38.62 5.25
CA LYS A 333 -6.78 38.47 6.66
C LYS A 333 -6.95 37.06 7.19
N ARG A 334 -7.95 36.30 6.69
CA ARG A 334 -8.28 34.96 7.18
C ARG A 334 -7.55 33.84 6.44
N THR A 335 -7.22 34.03 5.17
CA THR A 335 -6.64 32.99 4.31
C THR A 335 -5.15 33.19 4.04
N GLY A 336 -4.61 34.37 4.37
CA GLY A 336 -3.24 34.77 4.07
C GLY A 336 -2.96 35.03 2.59
N ALA A 337 -4.00 35.00 1.74
CA ALA A 337 -3.91 35.30 0.31
C ALA A 337 -3.94 36.81 0.06
N ARG A 338 -3.34 37.26 -1.05
CA ARG A 338 -3.40 38.67 -1.44
C ARG A 338 -4.78 39.05 -2.00
N VAL A 339 -5.18 40.30 -1.79
CA VAL A 339 -6.50 40.81 -2.22
C VAL A 339 -6.71 40.69 -3.74
N ASP A 340 -5.66 40.91 -4.54
CA ASP A 340 -5.69 40.75 -6.01
C ASP A 340 -5.94 39.30 -6.42
N GLN A 341 -5.33 38.33 -5.74
CA GLN A 341 -5.54 36.90 -5.98
C GLN A 341 -6.97 36.48 -5.65
N ILE A 342 -7.51 36.98 -4.53
CA ILE A 342 -8.88 36.72 -4.09
C ILE A 342 -9.89 37.26 -5.12
N GLN A 343 -9.71 38.50 -5.57
CA GLN A 343 -10.56 39.10 -6.60
C GLN A 343 -10.53 38.30 -7.91
N SER A 344 -9.36 37.80 -8.30
CA SER A 344 -9.19 36.97 -9.50
C SER A 344 -9.84 35.58 -9.38
N ILE A 345 -9.90 35.00 -8.17
CA ILE A 345 -10.60 33.74 -7.89
C ILE A 345 -12.13 33.96 -7.90
N ILE A 346 -12.61 35.04 -7.27
CA ILE A 346 -14.05 35.37 -7.22
C ILE A 346 -14.60 35.65 -8.63
N ALA A 347 -13.83 36.35 -9.46
CA ALA A 347 -14.18 36.62 -10.85
C ALA A 347 -14.08 35.38 -11.77
N GLY A 348 -13.59 34.24 -11.28
CA GLY A 348 -13.43 33.01 -12.07
C GLY A 348 -12.26 33.04 -13.06
N ASN A 349 -11.42 34.07 -13.02
CA ASN A 349 -10.32 34.28 -13.96
C ASN A 349 -9.12 33.35 -13.71
N THR A 350 -9.01 32.80 -12.49
CA THR A 350 -7.93 31.90 -12.09
C THR A 350 -8.47 30.72 -11.28
N TYR A 351 -7.73 29.60 -11.29
CA TYR A 351 -8.06 28.39 -10.50
C TYR A 351 -9.44 27.78 -10.81
N SER A 352 -9.98 27.97 -12.02
CA SER A 352 -11.32 27.52 -12.43
C SER A 352 -11.57 26.01 -12.30
N ARG A 353 -10.50 25.19 -12.37
CA ARG A 353 -10.57 23.73 -12.24
C ARG A 353 -10.51 23.20 -10.80
N VAL A 354 -10.03 23.99 -9.85
CA VAL A 354 -10.21 23.66 -8.44
C VAL A 354 -11.68 23.90 -8.17
N LYS A 355 -12.50 22.87 -7.91
CA LYS A 355 -13.93 23.06 -7.56
C LYS A 355 -14.05 23.21 -6.04
N GLY A 356 -14.96 24.07 -5.58
CA GLY A 356 -15.33 24.10 -4.17
C GLY A 356 -15.91 22.74 -3.78
N VAL A 357 -15.61 22.27 -2.57
CA VAL A 357 -16.31 21.10 -2.02
C VAL A 357 -17.78 21.53 -1.86
N PRO A 358 -18.76 20.73 -2.31
CA PRO A 358 -20.17 21.05 -2.08
C PRO A 358 -20.51 21.15 -0.60
#